data_AF-A0A0Q9PWE3-F1
#
_entry.id   AF-A0A0Q9PWE3-F1
#
_cell.length_a   1.000
_cell.length_b   1.000
_cell.length_c   1.000
_cell.angle_alpha   90.00
_cell.angle_beta   90.00
_cell.angle_gamma   90.00
#
_symmetry.space_group_name_H-M   'P 1'
#
loop_
_entity.id
_entity.type
_entity.pdbx_description
1 polymer ?
#
loop_
_entity_poly.entity_id
_entity_poly.type
_entity_poly.pdbx_seq_one_letter_code
_entity_poly.pdbx_strand_id
1 'polypeptide(L)'
;MISNSYKQRKYLLYKASERLKKSDLDKVFCHFGGVCPFTGEYKKNSYDHFIPLAWGTVVLKYGIGGHTYANMIMLSLRLNISKRSTNPFEWYRFNGKRLGIQPSKWKELVNHVARKHKMTPEEYERRVYACHEEVKAIEWMESVNSWVRTFLKKGECPSSPYSLIRSALWDNFNIAVVVETYGSDDAKKLLNSDEFKQIISECKAGHEPLVKLKILKKERKQ
;
A
#
# COMPACT_ATOMS: atom_id res chain seq x y z
N MET A 1 -8.09 -21.45 -8.25
CA MET A 1 -6.94 -20.95 -7.44
C MET A 1 -7.48 -19.96 -6.42
N ILE A 2 -7.45 -20.31 -5.12
CA ILE A 2 -7.72 -19.35 -4.04
C ILE A 2 -6.56 -18.35 -4.07
N SER A 3 -6.83 -17.07 -4.34
CA SER A 3 -5.79 -16.04 -4.48
C SER A 3 -4.86 -16.03 -3.28
N ASN A 4 -3.57 -15.76 -3.53
CA ASN A 4 -2.52 -15.60 -2.51
C ASN A 4 -2.99 -14.66 -1.36
N SER A 5 -3.84 -13.68 -1.70
CA SER A 5 -4.45 -12.73 -0.76
C SER A 5 -5.37 -13.35 0.30
N TYR A 6 -6.11 -14.44 0.04
CA TYR A 6 -6.98 -15.05 1.07
C TYR A 6 -6.16 -15.77 2.14
N LYS A 7 -5.13 -16.53 1.74
CA LYS A 7 -4.22 -17.22 2.67
C LYS A 7 -3.41 -16.21 3.49
N GLN A 8 -2.93 -15.14 2.87
CA GLN A 8 -2.22 -14.05 3.56
C GLN A 8 -3.14 -13.29 4.53
N ARG A 9 -4.38 -12.99 4.12
CA ARG A 9 -5.37 -12.35 5.01
C ARG A 9 -5.67 -13.24 6.20
N LYS A 10 -5.86 -14.54 5.98
CA LYS A 10 -6.02 -15.53 7.06
C LYS A 10 -4.80 -15.50 7.99
N TYR A 11 -3.59 -15.55 7.44
CA TYR A 11 -2.37 -15.46 8.23
C TYR A 11 -2.31 -14.21 9.13
N LEU A 12 -2.59 -13.02 8.57
CA LEU A 12 -2.61 -11.77 9.35
C LEU A 12 -3.68 -11.72 10.44
N LEU A 13 -4.81 -12.41 10.22
CA LEU A 13 -5.87 -12.54 11.22
C LEU A 13 -5.50 -13.48 12.36
N TYR A 14 -4.67 -14.51 12.11
CA TYR A 14 -4.40 -15.58 13.07
C TYR A 14 -2.99 -15.56 13.69
N LYS A 15 -2.00 -14.86 13.10
CA LYS A 15 -0.57 -14.95 13.47
C LYS A 15 0.13 -13.63 13.83
N ALA A 16 -0.58 -12.49 13.89
CA ALA A 16 0.02 -11.28 14.46
C ALA A 16 0.35 -11.51 15.94
N SER A 17 1.53 -11.09 16.39
CA SER A 17 2.05 -11.32 17.75
C SER A 17 1.15 -10.78 18.86
N GLU A 18 0.33 -9.77 18.54
CA GLU A 18 -0.75 -9.27 19.41
C GLU A 18 -2.10 -9.50 18.73
N ARG A 19 -2.73 -10.63 19.04
CA ARG A 19 -4.08 -10.93 18.56
C ARG A 19 -5.07 -9.92 19.14
N LEU A 20 -5.81 -9.24 18.26
CA LEU A 20 -6.92 -8.37 18.66
C LEU A 20 -7.92 -9.11 19.55
N LYS A 21 -8.10 -8.63 20.78
CA LYS A 21 -9.10 -9.16 21.73
C LYS A 21 -10.40 -8.39 21.61
N LYS A 22 -11.51 -8.98 22.06
CA LYS A 22 -12.80 -8.28 22.15
C LYS A 22 -12.68 -6.97 22.96
N SER A 23 -11.97 -7.02 24.09
CA SER A 23 -11.69 -5.85 24.93
C SER A 23 -10.93 -4.73 24.18
N ASP A 24 -10.18 -5.04 23.14
CA ASP A 24 -9.49 -4.03 22.34
C ASP A 24 -10.46 -3.30 21.40
N LEU A 25 -11.46 -4.00 20.87
CA LEU A 25 -12.55 -3.36 20.13
C LEU A 25 -13.35 -2.42 21.03
N ASP A 26 -13.59 -2.82 22.29
CA ASP A 26 -14.26 -1.97 23.28
C ASP A 26 -13.44 -0.69 23.53
N LYS A 27 -12.10 -0.79 23.66
CA LYS A 27 -11.22 0.40 23.75
C LYS A 27 -11.35 1.32 22.55
N VAL A 28 -11.38 0.77 21.33
CA VAL A 28 -11.57 1.57 20.10
C VAL A 28 -12.93 2.25 20.12
N PHE A 29 -14.00 1.51 20.48
CA PHE A 29 -15.35 2.06 20.56
C PHE A 29 -15.45 3.19 21.59
N CYS A 30 -14.95 2.97 22.81
CA CYS A 30 -14.93 3.96 23.88
C CYS A 30 -14.13 5.20 23.49
N HIS A 31 -12.97 5.05 22.85
CA HIS A 31 -12.15 6.19 22.43
C HIS A 31 -12.90 7.11 21.46
N PHE A 32 -13.65 6.55 20.51
CA PHE A 32 -14.40 7.32 19.53
C PHE A 32 -15.86 7.55 19.94
N GLY A 33 -16.29 7.20 21.17
CA GLY A 33 -17.68 7.32 21.61
C GLY A 33 -18.69 6.59 20.71
N GLY A 34 -18.26 5.53 20.03
CA GLY A 34 -19.05 4.80 19.04
C GLY A 34 -19.33 5.53 17.72
N VAL A 35 -18.75 6.72 17.50
CA VAL A 35 -18.94 7.50 16.28
C VAL A 35 -17.77 7.35 15.30
N CYS A 36 -18.00 7.70 14.04
CA CYS A 36 -16.92 7.88 13.09
C CYS A 36 -16.12 9.16 13.44
N PRO A 37 -14.79 9.11 13.57
CA PRO A 37 -13.96 10.26 13.92
C PRO A 37 -14.03 11.39 12.89
N PHE A 38 -14.40 11.08 11.64
CA PHE A 38 -14.49 12.08 10.57
C PHE A 38 -15.87 12.72 10.47
N THR A 39 -16.94 11.92 10.43
CA THR A 39 -18.31 12.41 10.19
C THR A 39 -19.09 12.67 11.47
N GLY A 40 -18.71 12.07 12.60
CA GLY A 40 -19.51 12.08 13.82
C GLY A 40 -20.75 11.18 13.75
N GLU A 41 -20.94 10.42 12.66
CA GLU A 41 -22.06 9.50 12.51
C GLU A 41 -21.94 8.36 13.53
N TYR A 42 -23.02 8.03 14.25
CA TYR A 42 -23.07 6.92 15.21
C TYR A 42 -23.59 5.62 14.60
N LYS A 43 -24.57 5.72 13.68
CA LYS A 43 -25.19 4.57 13.01
C LYS A 43 -24.43 4.27 11.71
N LYS A 44 -24.30 2.99 11.35
CA LYS A 44 -23.59 2.51 10.14
C LYS A 44 -22.07 2.71 10.20
N ASN A 45 -21.48 2.47 11.37
CA ASN A 45 -20.03 2.39 11.54
C ASN A 45 -19.54 0.95 11.44
N SER A 46 -18.29 0.81 11.03
CA SER A 46 -17.55 -0.44 11.01
C SER A 46 -16.17 -0.22 11.63
N TYR A 47 -15.67 -1.25 12.30
CA TYR A 47 -14.26 -1.34 12.60
C TYR A 47 -13.47 -1.52 11.30
N ASP A 48 -12.43 -0.73 11.11
CA ASP A 48 -11.53 -0.79 9.96
C ASP A 48 -10.07 -0.92 10.39
N HIS A 49 -9.27 -1.53 9.52
CA HIS A 49 -7.81 -1.56 9.61
C HIS A 49 -7.25 -0.30 8.96
N PHE A 50 -6.64 0.60 9.74
CA PHE A 50 -6.08 1.84 9.21
C PHE A 50 -5.08 1.56 8.08
N ILE A 51 -4.15 0.64 8.33
CA ILE A 51 -3.30 -0.01 7.34
C ILE A 51 -4.00 -1.27 6.81
N PRO A 52 -4.25 -1.38 5.50
CA PRO A 52 -4.99 -2.50 4.93
C PRO A 52 -4.36 -3.87 5.18
N LEU A 53 -5.18 -4.87 5.51
CA LEU A 53 -4.74 -6.27 5.56
C LEU A 53 -4.33 -6.82 4.18
N ALA A 54 -4.78 -6.19 3.09
CA ALA A 54 -4.41 -6.57 1.73
C ALA A 54 -2.91 -6.37 1.47
N TRP A 55 -2.22 -5.54 2.26
CA TRP A 55 -0.76 -5.33 2.17
C TRP A 55 0.07 -6.52 2.66
N GLY A 56 -0.60 -7.62 3.07
CA GLY A 56 0.07 -8.87 3.39
C GLY A 56 1.02 -8.77 4.58
N THR A 57 2.00 -9.66 4.63
CA THR A 57 2.93 -9.76 5.78
C THR A 57 3.94 -8.62 5.87
N VAL A 58 4.06 -7.79 4.83
CA VAL A 58 4.96 -6.61 4.82
C VAL A 58 4.63 -5.69 5.99
N VAL A 59 3.34 -5.50 6.29
CA VAL A 59 2.92 -4.61 7.40
C VAL A 59 3.43 -5.07 8.78
N LEU A 60 3.74 -6.36 8.94
CA LEU A 60 4.32 -6.92 10.17
C LEU A 60 5.80 -6.58 10.27
N LYS A 61 6.55 -6.69 9.16
CA LYS A 61 7.96 -6.27 9.06
C LYS A 61 8.13 -4.81 9.49
N TYR A 62 7.18 -3.96 9.10
CA TYR A 62 7.20 -2.54 9.46
C TYR A 62 6.56 -2.23 10.83
N GLY A 63 5.91 -3.20 11.49
CA GLY A 63 5.28 -3.00 12.80
C GLY A 63 4.13 -1.98 12.83
N ILE A 64 3.47 -1.75 11.69
CA ILE A 64 2.44 -0.70 11.53
C ILE A 64 1.04 -1.24 11.23
N GLY A 65 0.88 -2.55 10.99
CA GLY A 65 -0.39 -3.11 10.57
C GLY A 65 -0.69 -4.49 11.16
N GLY A 66 -1.53 -5.23 10.45
CA GLY A 66 -2.06 -6.52 10.90
C GLY A 66 -3.39 -6.38 11.65
N HIS A 67 -3.87 -7.49 12.20
CA HIS A 67 -5.10 -7.54 12.98
C HIS A 67 -4.84 -7.25 14.46
N THR A 68 -4.45 -6.00 14.76
CA THR A 68 -3.99 -5.55 16.08
C THR A 68 -4.76 -4.32 16.54
N TYR A 69 -4.84 -4.09 17.86
CA TYR A 69 -5.49 -2.90 18.43
C TYR A 69 -4.93 -1.58 17.87
N ALA A 70 -3.62 -1.52 17.69
CA ALA A 70 -2.92 -0.34 17.17
C ALA A 70 -3.39 0.02 15.74
N ASN A 71 -3.74 -0.98 14.93
CA ASN A 71 -4.21 -0.78 13.57
C ASN A 71 -5.74 -0.62 13.43
N MET A 72 -6.52 -0.76 14.51
CA MET A 72 -7.98 -0.63 14.44
C MET A 72 -8.46 0.82 14.59
N ILE A 73 -9.44 1.22 13.79
CA ILE A 73 -10.18 2.49 13.91
C ILE A 73 -11.67 2.28 13.68
N MET A 74 -12.48 3.28 14.02
CA MET A 74 -13.89 3.36 13.60
C MET A 74 -14.00 4.18 12.33
N LEU A 75 -14.76 3.72 11.35
CA LEU A 75 -15.13 4.49 10.16
C LEU A 75 -16.59 4.25 9.83
N SER A 76 -17.27 5.27 9.28
CA SER A 76 -18.57 5.05 8.66
C SER A 76 -18.41 4.14 7.45
N LEU A 77 -19.42 3.30 7.18
CA LEU A 77 -19.38 2.32 6.08
C LEU A 77 -19.05 2.99 4.74
N ARG A 78 -19.56 4.20 4.48
CA ARG A 78 -19.27 4.98 3.26
C ARG A 78 -17.78 5.30 3.13
N LEU A 79 -17.15 5.78 4.21
CA LEU A 79 -15.73 6.11 4.19
C LEU A 79 -14.87 4.86 4.09
N ASN A 80 -15.25 3.78 4.79
CA ASN A 80 -14.57 2.50 4.70
C ASN A 80 -14.59 1.95 3.25
N ILE A 81 -15.76 1.95 2.60
CA ILE A 81 -15.92 1.56 1.19
C ILE A 81 -15.07 2.44 0.25
N SER A 82 -14.92 3.74 0.56
CA SER A 82 -14.07 4.63 -0.23
C SER A 82 -12.59 4.40 0.00
N LYS A 83 -12.18 4.00 1.21
CA LYS A 83 -10.76 3.77 1.56
C LYS A 83 -10.24 2.47 0.97
N ARG A 84 -10.99 1.37 1.06
CA ARG A 84 -10.57 0.05 0.55
C ARG A 84 -9.15 -0.31 1.03
N SER A 85 -8.32 -0.83 0.12
CA SER A 85 -6.93 -1.23 0.35
C SER A 85 -5.90 -0.15 0.03
N THR A 86 -6.32 1.12 -0.05
CA THR A 86 -5.40 2.22 -0.40
C THR A 86 -4.53 2.62 0.79
N ASN A 87 -3.37 3.23 0.50
CA ASN A 87 -2.59 3.92 1.52
C ASN A 87 -3.45 5.02 2.17
N PRO A 88 -3.63 5.03 3.49
CA PRO A 88 -4.56 5.94 4.15
C PRO A 88 -4.18 7.42 3.97
N PHE A 89 -2.89 7.75 3.89
CA PHE A 89 -2.42 9.11 3.65
C PHE A 89 -2.70 9.56 2.23
N GLU A 90 -2.49 8.69 1.25
CA GLU A 90 -2.85 8.97 -0.14
C GLU A 90 -4.36 9.08 -0.31
N TRP A 91 -5.12 8.18 0.33
CA TRP A 91 -6.58 8.23 0.33
C TRP A 91 -7.09 9.56 0.84
N TYR A 92 -6.60 10.03 2.00
CA TYR A 92 -6.97 11.33 2.54
C TYR A 92 -6.52 12.47 1.63
N ARG A 93 -5.29 12.43 1.09
CA ARG A 93 -4.78 13.45 0.17
C ARG A 93 -5.69 13.61 -1.07
N PHE A 94 -6.16 12.51 -1.65
CA PHE A 94 -6.99 12.53 -2.86
C PHE A 94 -8.48 12.73 -2.57
N ASN A 95 -8.98 12.24 -1.43
CA ASN A 95 -10.42 12.19 -1.17
C ASN A 95 -10.88 13.04 0.01
N GLY A 96 -9.99 13.47 0.91
CA GLY A 96 -10.32 14.14 2.17
C GLY A 96 -11.22 15.35 1.96
N LYS A 97 -10.81 16.29 1.08
CA LYS A 97 -11.62 17.46 0.72
C LYS A 97 -12.96 17.07 0.08
N ARG A 98 -12.95 16.13 -0.87
CA ARG A 98 -14.15 15.66 -1.58
C ARG A 98 -15.16 14.98 -0.64
N LEU A 99 -14.67 14.34 0.41
CA LEU A 99 -15.47 13.63 1.42
C LEU A 99 -15.81 14.52 2.63
N GLY A 100 -15.41 15.79 2.64
CA GLY A 100 -15.69 16.72 3.75
C GLY A 100 -14.92 16.40 5.03
N ILE A 101 -13.79 15.68 4.94
CA ILE A 101 -12.96 15.37 6.11
C ILE A 101 -12.17 16.62 6.50
N GLN A 102 -12.46 17.14 7.70
CA GLN A 102 -11.75 18.29 8.22
C GLN A 102 -10.27 17.96 8.51
N PRO A 103 -9.32 18.83 8.13
CA PRO A 103 -7.90 18.57 8.37
C PRO A 103 -7.53 18.35 9.84
N SER A 104 -8.21 19.04 10.77
CA SER A 104 -8.03 18.84 12.21
C SER A 104 -8.41 17.43 12.65
N LYS A 105 -9.54 16.90 12.17
CA LYS A 105 -10.00 15.53 12.46
C LYS A 105 -9.09 14.47 11.86
N TRP A 106 -8.56 14.71 10.65
CA TRP A 106 -7.54 13.85 10.07
C TRP A 106 -6.28 13.81 10.94
N LYS A 107 -5.76 14.99 11.30
CA LYS A 107 -4.58 15.10 12.17
C LYS A 107 -4.79 14.41 13.51
N GLU A 108 -5.96 14.57 14.13
CA GLU A 108 -6.31 13.91 15.38
C GLU A 108 -6.28 12.38 15.26
N LEU A 109 -6.88 11.82 14.20
CA LEU A 109 -6.85 10.39 13.97
C LEU A 109 -5.42 9.88 13.74
N VAL A 110 -4.63 10.57 12.91
CA VAL A 110 -3.23 10.19 12.67
C VAL A 110 -2.43 10.24 13.96
N ASN A 111 -2.59 11.28 14.78
CA ASN A 111 -1.97 11.37 16.10
C ASN A 111 -2.37 10.17 16.98
N HIS A 112 -3.65 9.81 16.99
CA HIS A 112 -4.13 8.66 17.76
C HIS A 112 -3.48 7.35 17.31
N VAL A 113 -3.45 7.08 16.00
CA VAL A 113 -2.86 5.86 15.46
C VAL A 113 -1.35 5.83 15.70
N ALA A 114 -0.63 6.92 15.42
CA ALA A 114 0.81 7.01 15.64
C ALA A 114 1.20 6.76 17.11
N ARG A 115 0.43 7.31 18.07
CA ARG A 115 0.63 7.05 19.50
C ARG A 115 0.50 5.58 19.86
N LYS A 116 -0.49 4.86 19.30
CA LYS A 116 -0.64 3.41 19.53
C LYS A 116 0.57 2.61 19.02
N HIS A 117 1.27 3.13 18.02
CA HIS A 117 2.51 2.57 17.48
C HIS A 117 3.78 3.15 18.13
N LYS A 118 3.66 4.01 19.16
CA LYS A 118 4.79 4.67 19.84
C LYS A 118 5.66 5.48 18.88
N MET A 119 5.04 6.17 17.93
CA MET A 119 5.69 7.01 16.93
C MET A 119 5.09 8.41 16.93
N THR A 120 5.86 9.38 16.46
CA THR A 120 5.30 10.67 16.02
C THR A 120 4.46 10.47 14.75
N PRO A 121 3.51 11.38 14.46
CA PRO A 121 2.73 11.35 13.23
C PRO A 121 3.61 11.29 11.96
N GLU A 122 4.70 12.05 11.95
CA GLU A 122 5.61 12.16 10.82
C GLU A 122 6.44 10.88 10.62
N GLU A 123 6.91 10.26 11.72
CA GLU A 123 7.57 8.95 11.66
C GLU A 123 6.62 7.87 11.18
N TYR A 124 5.39 7.88 11.69
CA TYR A 124 4.38 6.90 11.31
C TYR A 124 4.03 7.04 9.82
N GLU A 125 3.80 8.25 9.33
CA GLU A 125 3.55 8.50 7.90
C GLU A 125 4.71 8.02 7.02
N ARG A 126 5.96 8.38 7.35
CA ARG A 126 7.14 7.90 6.61
C ARG A 126 7.21 6.37 6.58
N ARG A 127 6.93 5.73 7.71
CA ARG A 127 6.94 4.26 7.82
C ARG A 127 5.83 3.60 6.99
N VAL A 128 4.66 4.23 6.94
CA VAL A 128 3.54 3.78 6.10
C VAL A 128 3.86 3.90 4.62
N TYR A 129 4.48 5.00 4.17
CA TYR A 129 4.93 5.13 2.78
C TYR A 129 6.00 4.10 2.42
N ALA A 130 7.02 3.90 3.27
CA ALA A 130 8.05 2.89 3.02
C ALA A 130 7.46 1.47 2.92
N CYS A 131 6.51 1.13 3.80
CA CYS A 131 5.78 -0.13 3.71
C CYS A 131 4.98 -0.25 2.41
N HIS A 132 4.29 0.82 1.99
CA HIS A 132 3.48 0.83 0.77
C HIS A 132 4.35 0.67 -0.48
N GLU A 133 5.52 1.30 -0.53
CA GLU A 133 6.49 1.16 -1.61
C GLU A 133 6.97 -0.30 -1.75
N GLU A 134 7.30 -0.96 -0.64
CA GLU A 134 7.67 -2.39 -0.65
C GLU A 134 6.51 -3.28 -1.09
N VAL A 135 5.27 -3.00 -0.65
CA VAL A 135 4.07 -3.73 -1.11
C VAL A 135 3.94 -3.64 -2.63
N LYS A 136 4.02 -2.43 -3.20
CA LYS A 136 3.91 -2.24 -4.65
C LYS A 136 5.06 -2.91 -5.41
N ALA A 137 6.28 -2.90 -4.86
CA ALA A 137 7.43 -3.57 -5.46
C ALA A 137 7.22 -5.09 -5.53
N ILE A 138 6.68 -5.69 -4.46
CA ILE A 138 6.33 -7.10 -4.41
C ILE A 138 5.21 -7.43 -5.42
N GLU A 139 4.12 -6.66 -5.46
CA GLU A 139 3.01 -6.87 -6.40
C GLU A 139 3.46 -6.77 -7.87
N TRP A 140 4.31 -5.79 -8.17
CA TRP A 140 4.94 -5.69 -9.48
C TRP A 140 5.79 -6.93 -9.79
N MET A 141 6.61 -7.38 -8.85
CA MET A 141 7.46 -8.55 -9.07
C MET A 141 6.66 -9.86 -9.19
N GLU A 142 5.53 -10.00 -8.48
CA GLU A 142 4.61 -11.12 -8.69
C GLU A 142 4.07 -11.14 -10.13
N SER A 143 3.76 -9.97 -10.68
CA SER A 143 3.32 -9.81 -12.08
C SER A 143 4.42 -10.18 -13.06
N VAL A 144 5.66 -9.70 -12.83
CA VAL A 144 6.83 -10.05 -13.64
C VAL A 144 7.12 -11.55 -13.57
N ASN A 145 7.18 -12.14 -12.39
CA ASN A 145 7.41 -13.58 -12.21
C ASN A 145 6.34 -14.42 -12.95
N SER A 146 5.08 -13.98 -12.93
CA SER A 146 4.00 -14.63 -13.68
C SER A 146 4.19 -14.53 -15.20
N TRP A 147 4.60 -13.35 -15.67
CA TRP A 147 4.92 -13.11 -17.08
C TRP A 147 6.10 -13.98 -17.54
N VAL A 148 7.20 -14.03 -16.79
CA VAL A 148 8.39 -14.86 -17.09
C VAL A 148 8.03 -16.34 -17.18
N ARG A 149 7.28 -16.88 -16.20
CA ARG A 149 6.85 -18.28 -16.24
C ARG A 149 6.03 -18.60 -17.49
N THR A 150 5.19 -17.67 -17.92
CA THR A 150 4.36 -17.86 -19.11
C THR A 150 5.20 -17.81 -20.39
N PHE A 151 6.13 -16.86 -20.48
CA PHE A 151 7.09 -16.74 -21.56
C PHE A 151 7.92 -18.02 -21.74
N LEU A 152 8.53 -18.50 -20.65
CA LEU A 152 9.35 -19.72 -20.68
C LEU A 152 8.54 -20.98 -21.02
N LYS A 153 7.28 -21.07 -20.57
CA LYS A 153 6.43 -22.24 -20.84
C LYS A 153 5.94 -22.30 -22.29
N LYS A 154 5.59 -21.15 -22.87
CA LYS A 154 4.97 -21.10 -24.20
C LYS A 154 5.98 -20.92 -25.33
N GLY A 155 7.21 -20.49 -25.01
CA GLY A 155 8.19 -20.10 -26.03
C GLY A 155 7.82 -18.82 -26.78
N GLU A 156 6.70 -18.19 -26.41
CA GLU A 156 6.16 -16.98 -27.03
C GLU A 156 5.81 -15.95 -25.96
N CYS A 157 5.96 -14.69 -26.34
CA CYS A 157 5.70 -13.54 -25.49
C CYS A 157 4.19 -13.36 -25.27
N PRO A 158 3.64 -13.58 -24.06
CA PRO A 158 2.20 -13.45 -23.83
C PRO A 158 1.71 -11.99 -23.98
N SER A 159 2.62 -11.03 -23.82
CA SER A 159 2.43 -9.60 -24.04
C SER A 159 3.77 -8.86 -23.91
N SER A 160 3.91 -7.70 -24.56
CA SER A 160 5.15 -6.91 -24.55
C SER A 160 5.63 -6.53 -23.12
N PRO A 161 6.92 -6.75 -22.78
CA PRO A 161 7.48 -6.46 -21.45
C PRO A 161 7.52 -4.95 -21.13
N TYR A 162 7.36 -4.09 -22.14
CA TYR A 162 7.37 -2.63 -21.99
C TYR A 162 6.31 -2.14 -21.00
N SER A 163 5.14 -2.79 -20.95
CA SER A 163 4.06 -2.41 -20.02
C SER A 163 4.47 -2.60 -18.55
N LEU A 164 5.11 -3.72 -18.22
CA LEU A 164 5.61 -4.03 -16.88
C LEU A 164 6.74 -3.08 -16.49
N ILE A 165 7.67 -2.82 -17.41
CA ILE A 165 8.80 -1.91 -17.17
C ILE A 165 8.31 -0.47 -16.99
N ARG A 166 7.40 0.01 -17.83
CA ARG A 166 6.80 1.36 -17.69
C ARG A 166 6.07 1.52 -16.37
N SER A 167 5.34 0.49 -15.93
CA SER A 167 4.68 0.51 -14.61
C SER A 167 5.69 0.70 -13.47
N ALA A 168 6.80 -0.04 -13.48
CA ALA A 168 7.86 0.13 -12.48
C ALA A 168 8.50 1.51 -12.51
N LEU A 169 8.71 2.08 -13.70
CA LEU A 169 9.25 3.44 -13.85
C LEU A 169 8.27 4.50 -13.32
N TRP A 170 6.96 4.35 -13.58
CA TRP A 170 5.95 5.26 -13.00
C TRP A 170 5.91 5.20 -11.47
N ASP A 171 6.17 4.03 -10.91
CA ASP A 171 6.30 3.83 -9.46
C ASP A 171 7.69 4.19 -8.92
N ASN A 172 8.58 4.69 -9.79
CA ASN A 172 9.94 5.12 -9.48
C ASN A 172 10.79 4.02 -8.82
N PHE A 173 10.58 2.77 -9.23
CA PHE A 173 11.37 1.65 -8.71
C PHE A 173 12.78 1.65 -9.29
N ASN A 174 13.74 1.32 -8.42
CA ASN A 174 15.02 0.80 -8.88
C ASN A 174 14.80 -0.66 -9.31
N ILE A 175 14.49 -0.85 -10.59
CA ILE A 175 14.14 -2.16 -11.18
C ILE A 175 15.17 -3.23 -10.83
N ALA A 176 16.46 -2.93 -10.93
CA ALA A 176 17.53 -3.90 -10.64
C ALA A 176 17.48 -4.38 -9.18
N VAL A 177 17.30 -3.46 -8.23
CA VAL A 177 17.19 -3.80 -6.80
C VAL A 177 15.93 -4.63 -6.53
N VAL A 178 14.79 -4.27 -7.12
CA VAL A 178 13.54 -5.00 -6.92
C VAL A 178 13.63 -6.43 -7.47
N VAL A 179 14.19 -6.58 -8.67
CA VAL A 179 14.43 -7.90 -9.30
C VAL A 179 15.37 -8.75 -8.45
N GLU A 180 16.47 -8.18 -7.97
CA GLU A 180 17.40 -8.93 -7.12
C GLU A 180 16.78 -9.34 -5.78
N THR A 181 15.94 -8.48 -5.20
CA THR A 181 15.35 -8.71 -3.88
C THR A 181 14.18 -9.71 -3.93
N TYR A 182 13.31 -9.61 -4.93
CA TYR A 182 12.02 -10.32 -4.95
C TYR A 182 11.81 -11.22 -6.19
N GLY A 183 12.72 -11.17 -7.17
CA GLY A 183 12.58 -11.94 -8.41
C GLY A 183 12.85 -13.43 -8.22
N SER A 184 12.14 -14.27 -8.98
CA SER A 184 12.52 -15.68 -9.11
C SER A 184 13.83 -15.82 -9.88
N ASP A 185 14.50 -16.95 -9.76
CA ASP A 185 15.77 -17.20 -10.47
C ASP A 185 15.64 -16.98 -11.99
N ASP A 186 14.54 -17.46 -12.58
CA ASP A 186 14.21 -17.22 -13.99
C ASP A 186 14.06 -15.73 -14.33
N ALA A 187 13.41 -14.97 -13.45
CA ALA A 187 13.21 -13.53 -13.66
C ALA A 187 14.54 -12.78 -13.51
N LYS A 188 15.36 -13.13 -12.53
CA LYS A 188 16.71 -12.57 -12.37
C LYS A 188 17.56 -12.86 -13.60
N LYS A 189 17.56 -14.09 -14.11
CA LYS A 189 18.31 -14.47 -15.30
C LYS A 189 17.84 -13.71 -16.54
N LEU A 190 16.52 -13.64 -16.75
CA LEU A 190 15.96 -13.01 -17.93
C LEU A 190 16.10 -11.48 -17.90
N LEU A 191 15.77 -10.82 -16.79
CA LEU A 191 15.82 -9.35 -16.70
C LEU A 191 17.25 -8.81 -16.61
N ASN A 192 18.24 -9.65 -16.29
CA ASN A 192 19.66 -9.31 -16.38
C ASN A 192 20.29 -9.59 -17.75
N SER A 193 19.53 -10.12 -18.74
CA SER A 193 20.02 -10.28 -20.11
C SER A 193 20.24 -8.91 -20.77
N ASP A 194 21.14 -8.85 -21.74
CA ASP A 194 21.46 -7.60 -22.44
C ASP A 194 20.26 -7.10 -23.26
N GLU A 195 19.48 -8.01 -23.83
CA GLU A 195 18.21 -7.70 -24.49
C GLU A 195 17.24 -6.97 -23.54
N PHE A 196 17.05 -7.47 -22.31
CA PHE A 196 16.15 -6.84 -21.34
C PHE A 196 16.69 -5.53 -20.80
N LYS A 197 18.01 -5.42 -20.59
CA LYS A 197 18.65 -4.15 -20.20
C LYS A 197 18.43 -3.07 -21.27
N GLN A 198 18.50 -3.45 -22.55
CA GLN A 198 18.22 -2.55 -23.66
C GLN A 198 16.76 -2.06 -23.63
N ILE A 199 15.79 -2.95 -23.45
CA ILE A 199 14.37 -2.57 -23.32
C ILE A 199 14.15 -1.63 -22.12
N ILE A 200 14.80 -1.87 -20.99
CA ILE A 200 14.74 -0.99 -19.82
C ILE A 200 15.30 0.40 -20.16
N SER A 201 16.42 0.47 -20.86
CA SER A 201 17.04 1.72 -21.31
C SER A 201 16.11 2.52 -22.22
N GLU A 202 15.50 1.87 -23.21
CA GLU A 202 14.52 2.48 -24.12
C GLU A 202 13.30 3.02 -23.38
N CYS A 203 12.77 2.23 -22.43
CA CYS A 203 11.65 2.68 -21.59
C CYS A 203 12.02 3.91 -20.75
N LYS A 204 13.25 3.97 -20.22
CA LYS A 204 13.74 5.14 -19.47
C LYS A 204 13.90 6.37 -20.35
N ALA A 205 14.43 6.21 -21.56
CA ALA A 205 14.61 7.32 -22.50
C ALA A 205 13.26 7.95 -22.91
N GLY A 206 12.22 7.13 -23.06
CA GLY A 206 10.85 7.59 -23.34
C GLY A 206 10.05 8.03 -22.10
N HIS A 207 10.62 7.95 -20.89
CA HIS A 207 9.93 8.27 -19.65
C HIS A 207 10.33 9.66 -19.16
N GLU A 208 9.45 10.65 -19.31
CA GLU A 208 9.59 11.89 -18.53
C GLU A 208 9.28 11.60 -17.07
N PRO A 209 10.21 11.82 -16.12
CA PRO A 209 9.93 11.62 -14.72
C PRO A 209 8.81 12.57 -14.28
N LEU A 210 7.74 12.02 -13.70
CA LEU A 210 6.64 12.78 -13.07
C LEU A 210 7.12 13.78 -11.99
N VAL A 211 8.40 13.71 -11.59
CA VAL A 211 9.05 14.72 -10.76
C VAL A 211 8.98 16.12 -11.40
N LYS A 212 9.16 16.25 -12.73
CA LYS A 212 9.00 17.54 -13.42
C LYS A 212 7.55 18.05 -13.38
N LEU A 213 6.56 17.16 -13.54
CA LEU A 213 5.14 17.53 -13.47
C LEU A 213 4.63 17.83 -12.05
N LYS A 214 5.24 17.25 -11.00
CA LYS A 214 4.92 17.57 -9.60
C LYS A 214 5.50 18.91 -9.15
N ILE A 215 6.65 19.32 -9.69
CA ILE A 215 7.26 20.65 -9.43
C ILE A 215 6.51 21.74 -10.21
N LEU A 216 6.22 21.52 -11.50
CA LEU A 216 5.50 22.49 -12.34
C LEU A 216 4.05 22.77 -11.88
N LYS A 217 3.38 21.80 -11.21
CA LYS A 217 2.06 22.03 -10.59
C LYS A 217 2.12 22.81 -9.27
N LYS A 218 3.30 22.88 -8.64
CA LYS A 218 3.56 23.63 -7.40
C LYS A 218 3.79 25.12 -7.71
N GLU A 219 4.42 25.42 -8.84
CA GLU A 219 4.72 26.79 -9.30
C GLU A 219 3.52 27.49 -9.97
N ARG A 220 2.55 26.74 -10.52
CA ARG A 220 1.30 27.32 -11.07
C ARG A 220 0.23 27.66 -10.02
N LYS A 221 0.53 27.52 -8.73
CA LYS A 221 -0.39 27.78 -7.60
C LYS A 221 0.19 28.72 -6.53
N GLN A 222 1.32 29.36 -6.82
CA GLN A 222 1.76 30.59 -6.16
C GLN A 222 1.43 31.77 -7.07
#